data_AF-A0AAU9GDX2-F1
#
_entry.id   AF-A0AAU9GDX2-F1
#
_cell.length_a   1.000
_cell.length_b   1.000
_cell.length_c   1.000
_cell.angle_alpha   90.00
_cell.angle_beta   90.00
_cell.angle_gamma   90.00
#
_symmetry.space_group_name_H-M   'P 1'
#
loop_
_entity.id
_entity.type
_entity.pdbx_description
1 polymer ?
#
loop_
_entity_poly.entity_id
_entity_poly.type
_entity_poly.pdbx_seq_one_letter_code
_entity_poly.pdbx_strand_id
1 'polypeptide(L)'
;MWNLICSGRYPTDVLIRYGGRLVAPGDPYAVFQSENEHVDFLAVFRSKSIVLCKSLRIKSMQTFECIDGDGATRLIEIGHSHLVCVEYAFRLVDELVEHCTNAKVDPNKFSALYYANIEIVLNKFKTSCGLALSSNILLVIASALVLIFVILHWR
;
A
#
# COMPACT_ATOMS: atom_id res chain seq x y z
N MET A 1 9.92 -2.49 8.14
CA MET A 1 8.68 -2.64 8.95
C MET A 1 7.84 -1.37 8.78
N TRP A 2 6.56 -1.38 9.17
CA TRP A 2 5.67 -0.23 8.98
C TRP A 2 5.30 0.37 10.34
N ASN A 3 5.43 1.68 10.49
CA ASN A 3 5.21 2.36 11.76
C ASN A 3 4.00 3.30 11.66
N LEU A 4 3.11 3.25 12.64
CA LEU A 4 1.91 4.07 12.67
C LEU A 4 2.30 5.54 12.76
N ILE A 5 1.85 6.32 11.78
CA ILE A 5 1.85 7.78 11.87
C ILE A 5 0.64 8.22 12.66
N CYS A 6 -0.55 7.77 12.22
CA CYS A 6 -1.80 8.14 12.84
C CYS A 6 -2.93 7.17 12.46
N SER A 7 -4.05 7.30 13.17
CA SER A 7 -5.32 6.67 12.82
C SER A 7 -6.47 7.63 13.04
N GLY A 8 -7.60 7.35 12.40
CA GLY A 8 -8.76 8.23 12.43
C GLY A 8 -10.01 7.61 11.84
N ARG A 9 -11.01 8.48 11.64
CA ARG A 9 -12.28 8.17 10.99
C ARG A 9 -12.32 8.87 9.65
N TYR A 10 -12.62 8.12 8.59
CA TYR A 10 -12.57 8.62 7.22
C TYR A 10 -13.53 9.80 7.07
N PRO A 11 -13.06 11.00 6.71
CA PRO A 11 -13.87 12.19 6.77
C PRO A 11 -14.72 12.36 5.49
N THR A 12 -15.86 13.03 5.64
CA THR A 12 -16.87 13.16 4.56
C THR A 12 -16.37 14.00 3.39
N ASP A 13 -15.58 15.04 3.66
CA ASP A 13 -15.00 15.93 2.65
C ASP A 13 -14.00 15.21 1.74
N VAL A 14 -13.19 14.32 2.30
CA VAL A 14 -12.26 13.46 1.53
C VAL A 14 -13.03 12.52 0.61
N LEU A 15 -14.14 11.92 1.07
CA LEU A 15 -14.99 11.10 0.21
C LEU A 15 -15.52 11.89 -0.99
N ILE A 16 -16.03 13.11 -0.75
CA ILE A 16 -16.57 13.99 -1.80
C ILE A 16 -15.49 14.31 -2.84
N ARG A 17 -14.26 14.58 -2.40
CA ARG A 17 -13.15 14.99 -3.28
C ARG A 17 -12.60 13.84 -4.13
N TYR A 18 -12.38 12.68 -3.53
CA TYR A 18 -11.67 11.59 -4.19
C TYR A 18 -12.59 10.55 -4.85
N GLY A 19 -13.88 10.54 -4.51
CA GLY A 19 -14.87 9.67 -5.13
C GLY A 19 -14.51 8.18 -4.97
N GLY A 20 -15.12 7.49 -4.00
CA GLY A 20 -14.82 6.07 -3.79
C GLY A 20 -15.98 5.33 -3.16
N ARG A 21 -16.32 4.15 -3.68
CA ARG A 21 -17.35 3.27 -3.08
C ARG A 21 -16.76 2.26 -2.09
N LEU A 22 -15.44 2.25 -1.91
CA LEU A 22 -14.74 1.27 -1.10
C LEU A 22 -14.64 1.66 0.38
N VAL A 23 -14.76 2.96 0.69
CA VAL A 23 -14.66 3.51 2.05
C VAL A 23 -15.82 4.46 2.27
N ALA A 24 -16.55 4.28 3.37
CA ALA A 24 -17.63 5.16 3.78
C ALA A 24 -17.13 6.19 4.82
N PRO A 25 -17.79 7.34 4.97
CA PRO A 25 -17.47 8.28 6.03
C PRO A 25 -17.66 7.59 7.39
N GLY A 26 -16.74 7.82 8.31
CA GLY A 26 -16.74 7.17 9.63
C GLY A 26 -16.09 5.78 9.65
N ASP A 27 -15.70 5.20 8.51
CA ASP A 27 -14.90 3.98 8.51
C ASP A 27 -13.53 4.25 9.17
N PRO A 28 -13.00 3.30 9.95
CA PRO A 28 -11.69 3.44 10.55
C PRO A 28 -10.60 3.42 9.46
N TYR A 29 -9.61 4.30 9.59
CA TYR A 29 -8.39 4.23 8.80
C TYR A 29 -7.14 4.40 9.66
N ALA A 30 -6.02 3.90 9.18
CA ALA A 30 -4.69 4.14 9.73
C ALA A 30 -3.70 4.40 8.61
N VAL A 31 -2.76 5.30 8.84
CA VAL A 31 -1.65 5.59 7.92
C VAL A 31 -0.36 5.16 8.59
N PHE A 32 0.41 4.34 7.87
CA PHE A 32 1.71 3.84 8.29
C PHE A 32 2.80 4.34 7.35
N GLN A 33 3.97 4.61 7.90
CA GLN A 33 5.18 4.88 7.14
C GLN A 33 6.00 3.61 7.00
N SER A 34 6.60 3.38 5.82
CA SER A 34 7.60 2.33 5.68
C SER A 34 8.94 2.79 6.26
N GLU A 35 9.69 1.86 6.83
CA GLU A 35 11.13 2.05 7.07
C GLU A 35 11.94 1.95 5.77
N ASN A 36 11.35 1.45 4.69
CA ASN A 36 12.00 1.35 3.39
C ASN A 36 11.74 2.62 2.57
N GLU A 37 12.81 3.23 2.04
CA GLU A 37 12.78 4.47 1.25
C GLU A 37 11.94 4.41 -0.04
N HIS A 38 11.57 3.22 -0.50
CA HIS A 38 10.84 3.04 -1.77
C HIS A 38 9.31 3.21 -1.66
N VAL A 39 8.75 3.17 -0.45
CA VAL A 39 7.31 3.38 -0.23
C VAL A 39 7.10 4.33 0.92
N ASP A 40 6.49 5.49 0.64
CA ASP A 40 6.31 6.50 1.68
C ASP A 40 5.22 6.06 2.66
N PHE A 41 4.02 5.74 2.16
CA PHE A 41 2.87 5.49 3.01
C PHE A 41 2.04 4.26 2.63
N LEU A 42 1.46 3.64 3.66
CA LEU A 42 0.42 2.63 3.58
C LEU A 42 -0.81 3.14 4.33
N ALA A 43 -1.89 3.42 3.60
CA ALA A 43 -3.19 3.71 4.18
C ALA A 43 -4.03 2.43 4.24
N VAL A 44 -4.42 2.02 5.45
CA VAL A 44 -5.29 0.87 5.71
C VAL A 44 -6.67 1.37 6.07
N PHE A 45 -7.70 0.87 5.38
CA PHE A 45 -9.10 1.23 5.59
C PHE A 45 -9.91 0.05 6.15
N ARG A 46 -10.97 0.35 6.90
CA ARG A 46 -12.04 -0.58 7.33
C ARG A 46 -11.62 -1.71 8.26
N SER A 47 -10.41 -1.66 8.81
CA SER A 47 -9.93 -2.63 9.79
C SER A 47 -9.87 -2.02 11.19
N LYS A 48 -10.83 -2.39 12.05
CA LYS A 48 -10.81 -1.98 13.48
C LYS A 48 -9.63 -2.58 14.25
N SER A 49 -9.11 -3.72 13.81
CA SER A 49 -7.98 -4.40 14.46
C SER A 49 -6.64 -3.77 14.08
N ILE A 50 -6.46 -3.37 12.82
CA ILE A 50 -5.19 -2.78 12.34
C ILE A 50 -5.00 -1.35 12.85
N VAL A 51 -6.06 -0.55 12.99
CA VAL A 51 -5.94 0.83 13.50
C VAL A 51 -5.40 0.93 14.93
N LEU A 52 -5.34 -0.18 15.65
CA LEU A 52 -4.79 -0.27 17.01
C LEU A 52 -3.30 -0.65 17.04
N CYS A 53 -2.72 -1.02 15.90
CA CYS A 53 -1.31 -1.41 15.82
C CYS A 53 -0.41 -0.19 15.90
N LYS A 54 0.63 -0.25 16.74
CA LYS A 54 1.69 0.75 16.74
C LYS A 54 2.65 0.53 15.57
N SER A 55 2.93 -0.72 15.25
CA SER A 55 3.68 -1.12 14.08
C SER A 55 3.06 -2.34 13.42
N LEU A 56 3.31 -2.49 12.12
CA LEU A 56 2.73 -3.53 11.28
C LEU A 56 3.84 -4.21 10.48
N ARG A 57 3.78 -5.54 10.43
CA ARG A 57 4.58 -6.37 9.53
C ARG A 57 3.63 -7.14 8.63
N ILE A 58 3.73 -6.90 7.34
CA ILE A 58 2.91 -7.56 6.32
C ILE A 58 3.49 -8.96 6.10
N LYS A 59 2.74 -10.01 6.42
CA LYS A 59 3.13 -11.40 6.15
C LYS A 59 2.56 -11.88 4.82
N SER A 60 1.33 -11.46 4.50
CA SER A 60 0.66 -11.73 3.23
C SER A 60 -0.36 -10.62 2.93
N MET A 61 -1.11 -10.72 1.82
CA MET A 61 -2.21 -9.78 1.51
C MET A 61 -3.38 -9.86 2.51
N GLN A 62 -3.44 -10.93 3.31
CA GLN A 62 -4.54 -11.21 4.24
C GLN A 62 -4.06 -11.39 5.68
N THR A 63 -2.74 -11.44 5.90
CA THR A 63 -2.16 -11.74 7.21
C THR A 63 -1.15 -10.67 7.61
N PHE A 64 -1.37 -10.08 8.77
CA PHE A 64 -0.50 -9.06 9.35
C PHE A 64 -0.05 -9.47 10.73
N GLU A 65 1.20 -9.19 11.04
CA GLU A 65 1.72 -9.21 12.40
C GLU A 65 1.65 -7.77 12.94
N CYS A 66 0.76 -7.57 13.89
CA CYS A 66 0.49 -6.32 14.57
C CYS A 66 1.31 -6.26 15.86
N ILE A 67 2.03 -5.17 16.06
CA ILE A 67 2.77 -4.89 17.29
C ILE A 67 2.05 -3.75 17.98
N ASP A 68 1.56 -4.02 19.17
CA ASP A 68 0.77 -3.12 19.99
C ASP A 68 1.70 -2.12 20.72
N GLY A 69 1.14 -1.12 21.41
CA GLY A 69 1.92 -0.08 22.09
C GLY A 69 2.77 -0.57 23.27
N ASP A 70 2.42 -1.72 23.85
CA ASP A 70 3.16 -2.42 24.90
C ASP A 70 4.21 -3.40 24.35
N GLY A 71 4.33 -3.53 23.03
CA GLY A 71 5.20 -4.47 22.35
C GLY A 71 4.60 -5.89 22.20
N ALA A 72 3.38 -6.12 22.66
CA ALA A 72 2.69 -7.38 22.42
C ALA A 72 2.47 -7.58 20.92
N THR A 73 2.68 -8.80 20.44
CA THR A 73 2.55 -9.14 19.03
C THR A 73 1.35 -10.06 18.84
N ARG A 74 0.50 -9.74 17.86
CA ARG A 74 -0.66 -10.55 17.49
C ARG A 74 -0.83 -10.64 15.99
N LEU A 75 -1.35 -11.78 15.53
CA LEU A 75 -1.71 -11.98 14.13
C LEU A 75 -3.11 -11.45 13.86
N ILE A 76 -3.24 -10.71 12.77
CA ILE A 76 -4.52 -10.24 12.25
C ILE A 76 -4.74 -10.89 10.89
N GLU A 77 -5.86 -11.61 10.78
CA GLU A 77 -6.33 -12.20 9.53
C GLU A 77 -7.49 -11.38 8.97
N ILE A 78 -7.41 -11.07 7.68
CA ILE A 78 -8.41 -10.32 6.93
C ILE A 78 -8.98 -11.27 5.86
N GLY A 79 -10.27 -11.57 5.95
CA GLY A 79 -10.90 -12.53 5.03
C GLY A 79 -10.84 -12.07 3.57
N HIS A 80 -11.17 -10.80 3.32
CA HIS A 80 -11.14 -10.21 1.98
C HIS A 80 -10.43 -8.86 2.00
N SER A 81 -9.54 -8.65 1.03
CA SER A 81 -8.76 -7.43 0.95
C SER A 81 -8.48 -7.02 -0.49
N HIS A 82 -8.30 -5.71 -0.68
CA HIS A 82 -7.87 -5.14 -1.94
C HIS A 82 -6.73 -4.17 -1.69
N LEU A 83 -5.70 -4.26 -2.52
CA LEU A 83 -4.53 -3.40 -2.45
C LEU A 83 -4.43 -2.62 -3.75
N VAL A 84 -4.33 -1.30 -3.66
CA VAL A 84 -4.10 -0.40 -4.79
C VAL A 84 -2.81 0.36 -4.56
N CYS A 85 -1.87 0.24 -5.49
CA CYS A 85 -0.61 0.95 -5.46
C CYS A 85 -0.73 2.19 -6.34
N VAL A 86 -0.25 3.33 -5.83
CA VAL A 86 -0.29 4.60 -6.53
C VAL A 86 1.13 5.14 -6.59
N GLU A 87 1.72 5.09 -7.78
CA GLU A 87 3.13 5.46 -8.06
C GLU A 87 3.30 6.93 -8.49
N TYR A 88 2.35 7.78 -8.10
CA TYR A 88 2.37 9.21 -8.36
C TYR A 88 1.87 9.97 -7.13
N ALA A 89 2.11 11.28 -7.10
CA ALA A 89 1.68 12.16 -6.01
C ALA A 89 0.15 12.19 -5.90
N PHE A 90 -0.38 11.33 -5.02
CA PHE A 90 -1.79 11.13 -4.80
C PHE A 90 -2.18 11.62 -3.42
N ARG A 91 -2.70 12.84 -3.42
CA ARG A 91 -2.94 13.67 -2.24
C ARG A 91 -3.93 13.09 -1.22
N LEU A 92 -4.62 11.99 -1.54
CA LEU A 92 -5.54 11.34 -0.59
C LEU A 92 -4.81 10.99 0.71
N VAL A 93 -3.63 10.37 0.64
CA VAL A 93 -2.94 9.92 1.85
C VAL A 93 -2.39 11.10 2.63
N ASP A 94 -1.85 12.11 1.94
CA ASP A 94 -1.39 13.36 2.57
C ASP A 94 -2.53 14.06 3.33
N GLU A 95 -3.72 14.16 2.72
CA GLU A 95 -4.91 14.74 3.37
C GLU A 95 -5.39 13.91 4.56
N LEU A 96 -5.29 12.58 4.49
CA LEU A 96 -5.62 11.71 5.61
C LEU A 96 -4.63 11.87 6.77
N VAL A 97 -3.35 12.11 6.48
CA VAL A 97 -2.32 12.43 7.49
C VAL A 97 -2.56 13.81 8.09
N GLU A 98 -2.84 14.82 7.27
CA GLU A 98 -3.17 16.17 7.74
C GLU A 98 -4.42 16.14 8.63
N HIS A 99 -5.45 15.38 8.26
CA HIS A 99 -6.68 15.25 9.04
C HIS A 99 -6.47 14.65 10.44
N CYS A 100 -5.63 13.62 10.58
CA CYS A 100 -5.43 12.95 11.87
C CYS A 100 -4.33 13.60 12.73
N THR A 101 -3.37 14.29 12.12
CA THR A 101 -2.22 14.90 12.85
C THR A 101 -2.34 16.40 13.00
N ASN A 102 -3.19 17.06 12.22
CA ASN A 102 -3.21 18.52 12.01
C ASN A 102 -1.87 19.09 11.50
N ALA A 103 -1.02 18.24 10.92
CA ALA A 103 0.28 18.63 10.37
C ALA A 103 0.30 18.42 8.86
N LYS A 104 0.86 19.39 8.14
CA LYS A 104 1.12 19.24 6.71
C LYS A 104 2.31 18.30 6.51
N VAL A 105 2.17 17.41 5.55
CA VAL A 105 3.24 16.52 5.10
C VAL A 105 3.65 16.86 3.68
N ASP A 106 4.90 16.57 3.36
CA ASP A 106 5.38 16.68 1.99
C ASP A 106 4.62 15.70 1.08
N PRO A 107 4.37 16.08 -0.19
CA PRO A 107 3.66 15.21 -1.12
C PRO A 107 4.34 13.86 -1.25
N ASN A 108 3.58 12.79 -1.03
CA ASN A 108 4.08 11.44 -1.17
C ASN A 108 4.40 11.13 -2.64
N LYS A 109 5.42 10.32 -2.91
CA LYS A 109 5.76 9.84 -4.27
C LYS A 109 5.09 8.51 -4.57
N PHE A 110 4.92 7.69 -3.53
CA PHE A 110 4.27 6.40 -3.62
C PHE A 110 3.32 6.19 -2.43
N SER A 111 2.13 5.66 -2.69
CA SER A 111 1.20 5.23 -1.65
C SER A 111 0.60 3.86 -1.95
N ALA A 112 0.47 3.05 -0.91
CA ALA A 112 -0.32 1.82 -0.93
C ALA A 112 -1.65 2.05 -0.20
N LEU A 113 -2.77 1.74 -0.87
CA LEU A 113 -4.11 1.84 -0.32
C LEU A 113 -4.66 0.42 -0.10
N TYR A 114 -4.79 0.02 1.15
CA TYR A 114 -5.27 -1.30 1.54
C TYR A 114 -6.69 -1.21 2.09
N TYR A 115 -7.63 -1.88 1.43
CA TYR A 115 -9.03 -1.93 1.82
C TYR A 115 -9.35 -3.28 2.45
N ALA A 116 -9.55 -3.30 3.76
CA ALA A 116 -9.91 -4.52 4.49
C ALA A 116 -11.40 -4.82 4.42
N ASN A 117 -11.75 -6.11 4.51
CA ASN A 117 -13.12 -6.62 4.60
C ASN A 117 -14.02 -6.15 3.44
N ILE A 118 -13.46 -6.09 2.23
CA ILE A 118 -14.23 -5.81 1.01
C ILE A 118 -14.14 -7.01 0.09
N GLU A 119 -15.29 -7.57 -0.27
CA GLU A 119 -15.42 -8.41 -1.45
C GLU A 119 -15.73 -7.51 -2.64
N ILE A 120 -14.73 -7.30 -3.49
CA ILE A 120 -14.97 -6.64 -4.77
C ILE A 120 -15.16 -7.74 -5.81
N VAL A 121 -16.36 -7.82 -6.40
CA VAL A 121 -16.61 -8.61 -7.61
C VAL A 121 -16.01 -7.86 -8.81
N LEU A 122 -14.68 -7.75 -8.88
CA LEU A 122 -13.97 -7.13 -10.01
C LEU A 122 -13.04 -8.16 -10.64
N ASN A 123 -13.47 -8.68 -11.79
CA ASN A 123 -12.71 -9.60 -12.65
C ASN A 123 -11.36 -9.04 -13.19
N LYS A 124 -10.89 -7.85 -12.78
CA LYS A 124 -9.87 -7.11 -13.57
C LYS A 124 -8.89 -6.18 -12.85
N PHE A 125 -8.69 -6.25 -11.53
CA PHE A 125 -7.61 -5.47 -10.88
C PHE A 125 -6.69 -6.37 -10.06
N LYS A 126 -5.67 -6.93 -10.72
CA LYS A 126 -4.46 -7.44 -10.07
C LYS A 126 -3.38 -6.36 -10.20
N THR A 127 -3.27 -5.47 -9.22
CA THR A 127 -2.14 -4.55 -9.12
C THR A 127 -1.36 -4.95 -7.87
N SER A 128 -0.38 -5.84 -8.03
CA SER A 128 0.50 -6.25 -6.94
C SER A 128 1.49 -5.11 -6.67
N CYS A 129 1.56 -4.62 -5.44
CA CYS A 129 2.65 -3.72 -5.01
C CYS A 129 3.93 -4.56 -4.87
N GLY A 130 4.53 -4.92 -6.00
CA GLY A 130 5.69 -5.79 -6.04
C GLY A 130 6.43 -5.63 -7.36
N LEU A 131 7.59 -4.97 -7.26
CA LEU A 131 8.67 -4.87 -8.25
C LEU A 131 8.19 -4.82 -9.70
N ALA A 132 8.02 -3.61 -10.22
CA ALA A 132 8.36 -3.38 -11.61
C ALA A 132 9.83 -3.80 -11.79
N LEU A 133 10.08 -5.08 -12.11
CA LEU A 133 11.24 -5.48 -12.88
C LEU A 133 11.17 -4.60 -14.11
N SER A 134 11.90 -3.49 -14.07
CA SER A 134 11.90 -2.49 -15.12
C SER A 134 11.95 -3.23 -16.44
N SER A 135 11.05 -2.87 -17.37
CA SER A 135 10.97 -3.46 -18.72
C SER A 135 12.34 -3.54 -19.42
N ASN A 136 13.30 -2.75 -18.95
CA ASN A 136 14.69 -2.71 -19.37
C ASN A 136 15.50 -3.98 -19.05
N ILE A 137 15.23 -4.71 -17.96
CA ILE A 137 15.99 -5.94 -17.63
C ILE A 137 15.69 -7.06 -18.64
N LEU A 138 14.41 -7.21 -19.03
CA LEU A 138 14.01 -8.15 -20.07
C LEU A 138 14.64 -7.81 -21.44
N LEU A 139 14.71 -6.52 -21.78
CA LEU A 139 15.40 -6.04 -22.97
C LEU A 139 16.91 -6.32 -22.92
N VAL A 140 17.56 -6.11 -21.78
CA VAL A 140 18.99 -6.40 -21.61
C VAL A 140 19.25 -7.90 -21.74
N ILE A 141 18.45 -8.76 -21.09
CA ILE A 141 18.59 -10.22 -21.20
C ILE A 141 18.36 -10.69 -22.64
N ALA A 142 17.33 -10.18 -23.31
CA ALA A 142 17.05 -10.51 -24.70
C ALA A 142 18.20 -10.08 -25.63
N SER A 143 18.75 -8.88 -25.44
CA SER A 143 19.88 -8.38 -26.24
C SER A 143 21.17 -9.20 -26.02
N ALA A 144 21.43 -9.64 -24.79
CA ALA A 144 22.58 -10.47 -24.47
C ALA A 144 22.45 -11.87 -25.10
N LEU A 145 21.26 -12.46 -25.10
CA LEU A 145 21.00 -13.75 -25.74
C LEU A 145 21.17 -13.71 -27.26
N VAL A 146 20.73 -12.63 -27.92
CA VAL A 146 20.94 -12.43 -29.36
C VAL A 146 22.42 -12.32 -29.69
N LEU A 147 23.20 -11.56 -28.90
CA LEU A 147 24.65 -11.43 -29.10
C LEU A 147 25.36 -12.78 -28.96
N ILE A 148 25.00 -13.58 -27.95
CA ILE A 148 25.54 -14.93 -27.77
C ILE A 148 25.21 -15.83 -28.98
N PHE A 149 23.98 -15.77 -29.47
CA PHE A 149 23.54 -16.55 -30.63
C PHE A 149 24.31 -16.18 -31.90
N VAL A 150 24.52 -14.88 -32.14
CA VAL A 150 25.30 -14.39 -33.28
C VAL A 150 26.76 -14.86 -33.18
N ILE A 151 27.37 -14.77 -31.99
CA ILE A 151 28.75 -15.23 -31.78
C ILE A 151 28.89 -16.75 -31.98
N LEU A 152 27.90 -17.54 -31.54
CA LEU A 152 27.89 -19.00 -31.71
C LEU A 152 27.66 -19.44 -33.16
N HIS A 153 26.91 -18.67 -33.95
CA HIS A 153 26.58 -19.02 -35.34
C HIS A 153 27.64 -18.54 -36.35
N TRP A 154 28.54 -17.63 -35.95
CA TRP A 154 29.66 -17.12 -36.76
C TRP A 154 30.99 -17.82 -36.47
N ARG A 155 30.96 -18.91 -35.70
CA ARG A 155 32.11 -19.76 -35.40
C ARG A 155 31.88 -21.17 -35.92
#